data_AF-D1B133-F1
#
_entry.id   AF-D1B133-F1
#
_cell.length_a   1.000
_cell.length_b   1.000
_cell.length_c   1.000
_cell.angle_alpha   90.00
_cell.angle_beta   90.00
_cell.angle_gamma   90.00
#
_symmetry.space_group_name_H-M   'P 1'
#
loop_
_entity.id
_entity.type
_entity.pdbx_description
1 polymer ?
#
loop_
_entity_poly.entity_id
_entity_poly.type
_entity_poly.pdbx_seq_one_letter_code
_entity_poly.pdbx_strand_id
1 'polypeptide(L)'
;MSILNNATCEKIKKAASLYVAEIKEINHYLVQEQDTNKREKLLLLRTIATIEHGNAIGLYNDQMDDDYMDDDYMDDDYMDDDYMDELTVKNMAYCAELDTSELFGDIMILTEDTKEKLFANPTGERERLIRELKI
;
A
#
# COMPACT_ATOMS: atom_id res chain seq x y z
N MET A 1 18.42 -15.24 11.75
CA MET A 1 17.75 -16.09 10.75
C MET A 1 16.54 -15.28 10.31
N SER A 2 16.30 -15.10 9.01
CA SER A 2 15.13 -14.32 8.55
C SER A 2 13.86 -15.08 8.96
N ILE A 3 12.91 -14.38 9.55
CA ILE A 3 11.58 -14.89 9.92
C ILE A 3 10.72 -14.96 8.64
N LEU A 4 10.98 -14.05 7.70
CA LEU A 4 10.41 -14.12 6.36
C LEU A 4 10.99 -15.29 5.57
N ASN A 5 10.11 -16.20 5.14
CA ASN A 5 10.50 -17.24 4.21
C ASN A 5 10.79 -16.67 2.80
N ASN A 6 11.45 -17.45 1.96
CA ASN A 6 11.83 -17.02 0.61
C ASN A 6 10.62 -16.69 -0.28
N ALA A 7 9.50 -17.40 -0.12
CA ALA A 7 8.30 -17.14 -0.91
C ALA A 7 7.69 -15.77 -0.55
N THR A 8 7.65 -15.43 0.73
CA THR A 8 7.23 -14.11 1.21
C THR A 8 8.18 -13.02 0.70
N CYS A 9 9.49 -13.23 0.75
CA CYS A 9 10.47 -12.28 0.19
C CYS A 9 10.24 -12.01 -1.31
N GLU A 10 10.04 -13.05 -2.12
CA GLU A 10 9.77 -12.89 -3.56
C GLU A 10 8.41 -12.23 -3.82
N LYS A 11 7.39 -12.51 -2.99
CA LYS A 11 6.09 -11.84 -3.04
C LYS A 11 6.24 -10.33 -2.79
N ILE A 12 6.94 -9.94 -1.72
CA ILE A 12 7.21 -8.52 -1.39
C ILE A 12 7.97 -7.85 -2.53
N LYS A 13 9.04 -8.49 -3.03
CA LYS A 13 9.85 -7.95 -4.13
C LYS A 13 9.04 -7.71 -5.40
N LYS A 14 8.17 -8.66 -5.78
CA LYS A 14 7.30 -8.51 -6.94
C LYS A 14 6.28 -7.39 -6.75
N ALA A 15 5.63 -7.33 -5.59
CA ALA A 15 4.68 -6.27 -5.25
C ALA A 15 5.37 -4.89 -5.28
N ALA A 16 6.52 -4.77 -4.62
CA ALA A 16 7.33 -3.55 -4.60
C ALA A 16 7.74 -3.12 -6.01
N SER A 17 8.16 -4.05 -6.88
CA SER A 17 8.55 -3.69 -8.26
C SER A 17 7.39 -3.07 -9.05
N LEU A 18 6.18 -3.60 -8.90
CA LEU A 18 4.98 -3.06 -9.54
C LEU A 18 4.59 -1.71 -8.94
N TYR A 19 4.56 -1.64 -7.61
CA TYR A 19 4.25 -0.43 -6.86
C TYR A 19 5.19 0.72 -7.23
N VAL A 20 6.51 0.46 -7.27
CA VAL A 20 7.51 1.47 -7.59
C VAL A 20 7.36 2.00 -9.02
N ALA A 21 7.08 1.12 -9.99
CA ALA A 21 6.82 1.54 -11.36
C ALA A 21 5.57 2.44 -11.44
N GLU A 22 4.49 2.04 -10.77
CA GLU A 22 3.24 2.80 -10.72
C GLU A 22 3.41 4.17 -10.04
N ILE A 23 4.07 4.22 -8.88
CA ILE A 23 4.32 5.48 -8.17
C ILE A 23 5.19 6.44 -9.00
N LYS A 24 6.21 5.92 -9.69
CA LYS A 24 7.03 6.75 -10.60
C LYS A 24 6.20 7.35 -11.72
N GLU A 25 5.28 6.58 -12.30
CA GLU A 25 4.37 7.07 -13.34
C GLU A 25 3.40 8.12 -12.80
N ILE A 26 2.76 7.86 -11.66
CA ILE A 26 1.84 8.83 -11.02
C ILE A 26 2.57 10.13 -10.66
N ASN A 27 3.78 10.03 -10.09
CA ASN A 27 4.61 11.19 -9.77
C ASN A 27 5.02 11.98 -11.02
N HIS A 28 5.25 11.29 -12.15
CA HIS A 28 5.50 11.96 -13.42
C HIS A 28 4.31 12.83 -13.86
N TYR A 29 3.07 12.32 -13.75
CA TYR A 29 1.87 13.10 -14.01
C TYR A 29 1.70 14.26 -13.01
N LEU A 30 1.93 14.03 -11.72
CA LEU A 30 1.79 15.05 -10.66
C LEU A 30 2.70 16.27 -10.87
N VAL A 31 3.94 16.05 -11.30
CA VAL A 31 4.92 17.14 -11.53
C VAL A 31 4.48 18.06 -12.68
N GLN A 32 3.75 17.52 -13.66
CA GLN A 32 3.32 18.25 -14.85
C GLN A 32 1.93 18.87 -14.72
N GLU A 33 1.13 18.41 -13.75
CA GLU A 33 -0.27 18.81 -13.62
C GLU A 33 -0.44 20.15 -12.89
N GLN A 34 -1.13 21.08 -13.55
CA GLN A 34 -1.43 22.42 -13.05
C GLN A 34 -2.89 22.56 -12.62
N ASP A 35 -3.78 21.69 -13.09
CA ASP A 35 -5.17 21.62 -12.65
C ASP A 35 -5.24 21.01 -11.25
N THR A 36 -5.68 21.82 -10.28
CA THR A 36 -5.80 21.40 -8.88
C THR A 36 -6.69 20.17 -8.72
N ASN A 37 -7.82 20.08 -9.43
CA ASN A 37 -8.74 18.96 -9.30
C ASN A 37 -8.11 17.67 -9.85
N LYS A 38 -7.38 17.75 -10.95
CA LYS A 38 -6.66 16.58 -11.49
C LYS A 38 -5.50 16.18 -10.59
N ARG A 39 -4.78 17.15 -10.04
CA ARG A 39 -3.69 16.92 -9.08
C ARG A 39 -4.21 16.19 -7.84
N GLU A 40 -5.35 16.61 -7.28
CA GLU A 40 -5.99 15.92 -6.16
C GLU A 40 -6.36 14.47 -6.51
N LYS A 41 -6.91 14.22 -7.71
CA LYS A 41 -7.22 12.86 -8.17
C LYS A 41 -5.98 12.00 -8.37
N LEU A 42 -4.88 12.58 -8.84
CA LEU A 42 -3.60 11.88 -8.96
C LEU A 42 -3.01 11.54 -7.58
N LEU A 43 -3.15 12.42 -6.59
CA LEU A 43 -2.77 12.12 -5.20
C LEU A 43 -3.61 10.98 -4.62
N LEU A 44 -4.93 10.99 -4.86
CA LEU A 44 -5.80 9.88 -4.47
C LEU A 44 -5.40 8.57 -5.16
N LEU A 45 -5.05 8.61 -6.45
CA LEU A 45 -4.57 7.45 -7.17
C LEU A 45 -3.25 6.92 -6.57
N ARG A 46 -2.34 7.83 -6.19
CA ARG A 46 -1.10 7.50 -5.48
C ARG A 46 -1.39 6.81 -4.14
N THR A 47 -2.35 7.34 -3.38
CA THR A 47 -2.80 6.73 -2.11
C THR A 47 -3.33 5.32 -2.34
N ILE A 48 -4.19 5.12 -3.34
CA ILE A 48 -4.75 3.80 -3.64
C ILE A 48 -3.65 2.81 -4.01
N ALA A 49 -2.66 3.20 -4.82
CA ALA A 49 -1.52 2.34 -5.13
C ALA A 49 -0.76 1.93 -3.85
N THR A 50 -0.61 2.83 -2.87
CA THR A 50 -0.02 2.50 -1.57
C THR A 50 -0.87 1.51 -0.78
N ILE A 51 -2.20 1.68 -0.79
CA ILE A 51 -3.15 0.76 -0.13
C ILE A 51 -3.08 -0.63 -0.78
N GLU A 52 -3.16 -0.71 -2.11
CA GLU A 52 -3.09 -1.98 -2.85
C GLU A 52 -1.75 -2.69 -2.62
N HIS A 53 -0.63 -1.94 -2.56
CA HIS A 53 0.68 -2.49 -2.22
C HIS A 53 0.73 -3.05 -0.79
N GLY A 54 0.23 -2.29 0.18
CA GLY A 54 0.17 -2.76 1.57
C GLY A 54 -0.70 -4.01 1.72
N ASN A 55 -1.86 -4.06 1.08
CA ASN A 55 -2.70 -5.27 1.02
C ASN A 55 -1.95 -6.45 0.37
N ALA A 56 -1.25 -6.20 -0.74
CA ALA A 56 -0.51 -7.24 -1.44
C ALA A 56 0.56 -7.87 -0.56
N ILE A 57 1.28 -7.09 0.25
CA ILE A 57 2.32 -7.60 1.15
C ILE A 57 1.81 -8.02 2.54
N GLY A 58 0.52 -7.81 2.82
CA GLY A 58 -0.11 -8.13 4.11
C GLY A 58 0.14 -7.10 5.21
N LEU A 59 0.49 -5.86 4.87
CA LEU A 59 0.71 -4.77 5.82
C LEU A 59 -0.59 -4.34 6.52
N TYR A 60 -1.73 -4.51 5.86
CA TYR A 60 -3.07 -4.14 6.37
C TYR A 60 -3.97 -5.36 6.63
N ASN A 61 -3.44 -6.57 6.47
CA ASN A 61 -4.19 -7.77 6.77
C ASN A 61 -4.04 -8.07 8.25
N ASP A 62 -5.04 -7.71 9.06
CA ASP A 62 -5.22 -8.29 10.39
C ASP A 62 -5.57 -9.80 10.32
N GLN A 63 -5.73 -10.35 9.11
CA GLN A 63 -6.10 -11.73 8.79
C GLN A 63 -5.11 -12.38 7.80
N MET A 64 -3.90 -12.73 8.25
CA MET A 64 -3.10 -13.74 7.55
C MET A 64 -3.56 -15.14 7.99
N ASP A 65 -4.37 -15.77 7.14
CA ASP A 65 -4.66 -17.22 7.05
C ASP A 65 -5.07 -17.98 8.33
N ASP A 66 -6.38 -18.23 8.42
CA ASP A 66 -7.15 -19.19 9.26
C ASP A 66 -6.63 -20.64 9.28
N ASP A 67 -5.50 -20.98 8.64
CA ASP A 67 -4.95 -22.35 8.66
C ASP A 67 -3.94 -22.57 9.83
N TYR A 68 -3.68 -21.54 10.66
CA TYR A 68 -2.78 -21.62 11.82
C TYR A 68 -3.37 -21.18 13.17
N MET A 69 -4.64 -20.83 13.24
CA MET A 69 -5.26 -20.34 14.49
C MET A 69 -6.53 -21.12 14.80
N ASP A 70 -6.34 -22.30 15.40
CA ASP A 70 -7.39 -22.93 16.19
C ASP A 70 -7.47 -22.19 17.54
N ASP A 71 -8.71 -21.93 17.94
CA ASP A 71 -9.19 -21.42 19.22
C ASP A 71 -9.00 -19.93 19.57
N ASP A 72 -10.15 -19.25 19.57
CA ASP A 72 -10.64 -18.33 20.59
C ASP A 72 -9.59 -17.39 21.19
N TYR A 73 -9.55 -16.13 20.77
CA TYR A 73 -9.61 -14.93 21.62
C TYR A 73 -9.41 -13.70 20.71
N MET A 74 -10.49 -12.95 20.49
CA MET A 74 -10.39 -11.53 20.15
C MET A 74 -9.87 -10.81 21.40
N ASP A 75 -8.56 -10.65 21.52
CA ASP A 75 -7.89 -9.69 22.38
C ASP A 75 -6.49 -9.41 21.81
N ASP A 76 -6.02 -8.19 22.04
CA ASP A 76 -4.84 -7.56 21.44
C ASP A 76 -3.51 -8.36 21.53
N ASP A 77 -2.60 -7.96 20.63
CA ASP A 77 -1.14 -8.10 20.70
C ASP A 77 -0.47 -9.27 19.93
N TYR A 78 0.42 -8.88 19.00
CA TYR A 78 1.47 -9.67 18.33
C TYR A 78 1.10 -10.48 17.07
N MET A 79 0.85 -9.80 15.94
CA MET A 79 1.69 -10.16 14.78
C MET A 79 3.13 -10.00 15.27
N ASP A 80 3.93 -11.07 15.31
CA ASP A 80 5.30 -11.06 15.85
C ASP A 80 6.00 -9.75 15.43
N ASP A 81 6.27 -8.84 16.39
CA ASP A 81 6.78 -7.50 16.09
C ASP A 81 8.02 -7.60 15.19
N ASP A 82 8.81 -8.66 15.38
CA ASP A 82 9.96 -9.00 14.58
C ASP A 82 9.60 -9.37 13.11
N TYR A 83 8.46 -10.02 12.85
CA TYR A 83 7.95 -10.28 11.50
C TYR A 83 7.52 -8.99 10.81
N MET A 84 6.76 -8.13 11.48
CA MET A 84 6.29 -6.87 10.90
C MET A 84 7.42 -5.87 10.69
N ASP A 85 8.39 -5.83 11.60
CA ASP A 85 9.62 -5.07 11.45
C ASP A 85 10.45 -5.60 10.27
N GLU A 86 10.63 -6.92 10.15
CA GLU A 86 11.37 -7.48 9.03
C GLU A 86 10.65 -7.26 7.69
N LEU A 87 9.32 -7.42 7.64
CA LEU A 87 8.48 -7.10 6.49
C LEU A 87 8.68 -5.65 6.06
N THR A 88 8.61 -4.72 7.00
CA THR A 88 8.78 -3.29 6.77
C THR A 88 10.18 -2.98 6.25
N VAL A 89 11.22 -3.51 6.88
CA VAL A 89 12.62 -3.33 6.47
C VAL A 89 12.85 -3.88 5.06
N LYS A 90 12.35 -5.08 4.74
CA LYS A 90 12.47 -5.66 3.40
C LYS A 90 11.72 -4.84 2.36
N ASN A 91 10.50 -4.42 2.67
CA ASN A 91 9.70 -3.59 1.77
C ASN A 91 10.40 -2.26 1.48
N MET A 92 10.93 -1.59 2.51
CA MET A 92 11.72 -0.36 2.36
C MET A 92 12.97 -0.59 1.50
N ALA A 93 13.67 -1.72 1.68
CA ALA A 93 14.84 -2.04 0.86
C ALA A 93 14.49 -2.20 -0.63
N TYR A 94 13.33 -2.78 -0.96
CA TYR A 94 12.88 -2.91 -2.35
C TYR A 94 12.27 -1.63 -2.92
N CYS A 95 11.77 -0.75 -2.07
CA CYS A 95 11.23 0.57 -2.44
C CYS A 95 12.25 1.71 -2.29
N ALA A 96 13.54 1.41 -2.08
CA ALA A 96 14.56 2.40 -1.71
C ALA A 96 14.77 3.53 -2.72
N GLU A 97 14.31 3.35 -3.97
CA GLU A 97 14.36 4.38 -5.01
C GLU A 97 13.17 5.34 -5.01
N LEU A 98 12.15 5.08 -4.19
CA LEU A 98 11.06 6.00 -3.93
C LEU A 98 11.43 6.95 -2.79
N ASP A 99 11.02 8.20 -2.90
CA ASP A 99 10.93 9.07 -1.72
C ASP A 99 9.68 8.65 -0.93
N THR A 100 9.85 7.67 -0.04
CA THR A 100 8.76 7.08 0.74
C THR A 100 8.26 8.00 1.85
N SER A 101 8.90 9.15 2.09
CA SER A 101 8.52 10.08 3.16
C SER A 101 7.13 10.69 2.94
N GLU A 102 6.68 10.77 1.69
CA GLU A 102 5.37 11.33 1.33
C GLU A 102 4.27 10.26 1.12
N LEU A 103 4.65 9.01 0.82
CA LEU A 103 3.70 8.00 0.31
C LEU A 103 2.70 7.52 1.37
N PHE A 104 3.14 7.36 2.61
CA PHE A 104 2.24 7.09 3.74
C PHE A 104 1.61 8.36 4.29
N GLY A 105 2.22 9.53 4.04
CA GLY A 105 1.68 10.83 4.43
C GLY A 105 0.36 11.14 3.74
N ASP A 106 0.20 10.75 2.46
CA ASP A 106 -1.05 10.92 1.72
C ASP A 106 -2.24 10.26 2.41
N ILE A 107 -2.06 9.06 2.98
CA ILE A 107 -3.12 8.35 3.70
C ILE A 107 -3.50 9.13 4.96
N MET A 108 -2.52 9.66 5.69
CA MET A 108 -2.71 10.32 6.98
C MET A 108 -3.53 11.62 6.89
N ILE A 109 -3.46 12.31 5.75
CA ILE A 109 -4.18 13.58 5.54
C ILE A 109 -5.61 13.41 5.02
N LEU A 110 -6.04 12.17 4.71
CA LEU A 110 -7.40 11.89 4.28
C LEU A 110 -8.40 11.99 5.43
N THR A 111 -9.63 12.36 5.10
CA THR A 111 -10.76 12.22 6.03
C THR A 111 -11.05 10.74 6.28
N GLU A 112 -11.59 10.40 7.45
CA GLU A 112 -11.95 9.01 7.80
C GLU A 112 -12.89 8.38 6.77
N ASP A 113 -13.95 9.07 6.36
CA ASP A 113 -14.87 8.61 5.31
C ASP A 113 -14.14 8.26 3.98
N THR A 114 -13.11 9.06 3.62
CA THR A 114 -12.34 8.81 2.41
C THR A 114 -11.45 7.59 2.60
N LYS A 115 -10.79 7.45 3.75
CA LYS A 115 -9.99 6.26 4.08
C LYS A 115 -10.86 5.02 4.02
N GLU A 116 -11.99 4.97 4.73
CA GLU A 116 -12.92 3.85 4.75
C GLU A 116 -13.32 3.44 3.33
N LYS A 117 -13.66 4.42 2.49
CA LYS A 117 -14.01 4.16 1.09
C LYS A 117 -12.86 3.54 0.29
N LEU A 118 -11.64 4.07 0.43
CA LEU A 118 -10.47 3.58 -0.31
C LEU A 118 -10.04 2.19 0.17
N PHE A 119 -10.11 1.92 1.48
CA PHE A 119 -9.78 0.59 2.04
C PHE A 119 -10.86 -0.45 1.72
N ALA A 120 -12.14 -0.07 1.65
CA ALA A 120 -13.23 -1.00 1.35
C ALA A 120 -13.24 -1.48 -0.11
N ASN A 121 -12.81 -0.66 -1.07
CA ASN A 121 -12.77 -1.03 -2.50
C ASN A 121 -11.67 -0.28 -3.27
N PRO A 122 -10.38 -0.57 -2.99
CA PRO A 122 -9.28 0.15 -3.60
C PRO A 122 -9.28 0.00 -5.13
N THR A 123 -9.51 -1.21 -5.63
CA THR A 123 -9.51 -1.49 -7.08
C THR A 123 -10.64 -0.77 -7.80
N GLY A 124 -11.86 -0.77 -7.26
CA GLY A 124 -12.98 -0.05 -7.88
C GLY A 124 -12.78 1.47 -7.90
N GLU A 125 -12.18 2.03 -6.85
CA GLU A 125 -11.84 3.46 -6.79
C GLU A 125 -10.70 3.81 -7.74
N ARG A 126 -9.69 2.93 -7.89
CA ARG A 126 -8.62 3.06 -8.89
C ARG A 126 -9.19 3.15 -10.30
N GLU A 127 -10.01 2.19 -10.69
CA GLU A 127 -10.65 2.16 -12.02
C GLU A 127 -11.52 3.39 -12.28
N ARG A 128 -12.19 3.92 -11.25
CA ARG A 128 -12.94 5.17 -11.34
C ARG A 128 -12.00 6.35 -11.61
N LEU A 129 -10.91 6.49 -10.85
CA LEU A 129 -9.97 7.60 -10.99
C LEU A 129 -9.23 7.56 -12.34
N ILE A 130 -8.77 6.40 -12.79
CA ILE A 130 -8.13 6.22 -14.11
C ILE A 130 -9.06 6.73 -15.22
N ARG A 131 -10.34 6.34 -15.19
CA ARG A 131 -11.36 6.82 -16.15
C ARG A 131 -11.56 8.33 -16.11
N GLU A 132 -11.56 8.93 -14.92
CA GLU A 132 -11.74 10.38 -14.74
C GLU A 132 -10.51 11.19 -15.16
N LEU A 133 -9.32 10.65 -14.92
CA LEU A 133 -8.04 11.25 -15.28
C LEU A 133 -7.72 11.09 -16.78
N LYS A 134 -8.35 10.11 -17.44
CA LYS A 134 -8.11 9.75 -18.85
C LYS A 134 -6.66 9.34 -19.11
N ILE A 135 -6.10 8.59 -18.16
CA ILE A 135 -4.80 7.93 -18.25
C ILE A 135 -4.98 6.42 -18.43
#